data_AF-A0A5B0MMS0-F1
#
_entry.id   AF-A0A5B0MMS0-F1
#
_cell.length_a   1.000
_cell.length_b   1.000
_cell.length_c   1.000
_cell.angle_alpha   90.00
_cell.angle_beta   90.00
_cell.angle_gamma   90.00
#
_symmetry.space_group_name_H-M   'P 1'
#
loop_
_entity.id
_entity.type
_entity.pdbx_description
1 polymer ?
#
loop_
_entity_poly.entity_id
_entity_poly.type
_entity_poly.pdbx_seq_one_letter_code
_entity_poly.pdbx_strand_id
1 'polypeptide(L)'
;MIPGVEQAAAHASNRRLRSRIAHLRIQTISHYARRGGGESNRQWAIIDEQLMDLRGRPALYRRAFYRLIIQLDAVTFGDTLYVDMDVDNIKVPSEEEVLAQMDLMAGERLAAAEVNGGSGEE
;
A
#
# COMPACT_ATOMS: atom_id res chain seq x y z
N MET A 1 20.87 23.57 -10.36
CA MET A 1 20.11 22.54 -9.62
C MET A 1 18.94 23.23 -8.92
N ILE A 2 17.71 22.76 -9.09
CA ILE A 2 16.50 23.44 -8.57
C ILE A 2 16.15 22.82 -7.21
N PRO A 3 16.20 23.57 -6.09
CA PRO A 3 16.01 23.03 -4.74
C PRO A 3 14.67 22.29 -4.52
N GLY A 4 13.61 22.65 -5.25
CA GLY A 4 12.30 21.98 -5.16
C GLY A 4 12.29 20.53 -5.69
N VAL A 5 13.19 20.17 -6.60
CA VAL A 5 13.25 18.81 -7.18
C VAL A 5 13.83 17.81 -6.17
N GLU A 6 14.83 18.24 -5.40
CA GLU A 6 15.47 17.43 -4.37
C GLU A 6 14.50 17.13 -3.21
N GLN A 7 13.75 18.14 -2.79
CA GLN A 7 12.74 18.00 -1.72
C GLN A 7 11.59 17.08 -2.15
N ALA A 8 11.10 17.20 -3.39
CA ALA A 8 10.09 16.29 -3.94
C ALA A 8 10.59 14.84 -4.01
N ALA A 9 11.84 14.62 -4.41
CA ALA A 9 12.46 13.30 -4.45
C ALA A 9 12.62 12.68 -3.05
N ALA A 10 13.01 13.48 -2.06
CA ALA A 10 13.10 13.05 -0.66
C ALA A 10 11.73 12.69 -0.06
N HIS A 11 10.68 13.46 -0.38
CA HIS A 11 9.32 13.13 0.04
C HIS A 11 8.80 11.86 -0.63
N ALA A 12 9.08 11.65 -1.92
CA ALA A 12 8.71 10.45 -2.64
C ALA A 12 9.44 9.20 -2.10
N SER A 13 10.73 9.32 -1.77
CA SER A 13 11.51 8.24 -1.18
C SER A 13 11.00 7.88 0.23
N ASN A 14 10.62 8.88 1.04
CA ASN A 14 9.99 8.66 2.34
C ASN A 14 8.65 7.95 2.22
N ARG A 15 7.78 8.36 1.28
CA ARG A 15 6.49 7.68 1.05
C ARG A 15 6.67 6.22 0.62
N ARG A 16 7.63 5.94 -0.26
CA ARG A 16 7.95 4.58 -0.70
C ARG A 16 8.51 3.72 0.43
N LEU A 17 9.34 4.30 1.31
CA LEU A 17 9.84 3.59 2.49
C LEU A 17 8.69 3.26 3.45
N ARG A 18 7.81 4.23 3.73
CA ARG A 18 6.63 4.02 4.57
C ARG A 18 5.70 2.93 4.03
N SER A 19 5.44 2.93 2.72
CA SER A 19 4.58 1.91 2.10
C SER A 19 5.18 0.50 2.20
N ARG A 20 6.51 0.39 2.11
CA ARG A 20 7.22 -0.88 2.30
C ARG A 20 7.20 -1.34 3.76
N ILE A 21 7.42 -0.44 4.71
CA ILE A 21 7.34 -0.77 6.14
C ILE A 21 5.93 -1.24 6.49
N ALA A 22 4.90 -0.52 6.05
CA ALA A 22 3.49 -0.93 6.23
C ALA A 22 3.22 -2.33 5.68
N HIS A 23 3.66 -2.60 4.45
CA HIS A 23 3.51 -3.92 3.82
C HIS A 23 4.18 -5.04 4.64
N LEU A 24 5.42 -4.80 5.10
CA LEU A 24 6.16 -5.76 5.94
C LEU A 24 5.47 -6.02 7.28
N ARG A 25 4.92 -4.99 7.93
CA ARG A 25 4.21 -5.13 9.21
C ARG A 25 2.95 -5.97 9.06
N ILE A 26 2.13 -5.67 8.05
CA ILE A 26 0.92 -6.44 7.72
C ILE A 26 1.26 -7.90 7.44
N GLN A 27 2.29 -8.15 6.62
CA GLN A 27 2.74 -9.50 6.31
C GLN A 27 3.25 -10.25 7.54
N THR A 28 3.99 -9.58 8.40
CA THR A 28 4.54 -10.19 9.62
C THR A 28 3.44 -10.61 10.58
N ILE A 29 2.46 -9.76 10.83
CA ILE A 29 1.35 -10.11 11.72
C ILE A 29 0.49 -11.21 11.11
N SER A 30 0.11 -11.08 9.84
CA SER A 30 -0.69 -12.10 9.14
C SER A 30 -0.01 -13.47 9.17
N HIS A 31 1.31 -13.51 8.95
CA HIS A 31 2.08 -14.75 8.98
C HIS A 31 2.25 -15.31 10.41
N TYR A 32 2.55 -14.45 11.39
CA TYR A 32 2.72 -14.83 12.79
C TYR A 32 1.42 -15.38 13.39
N ALA A 33 0.28 -14.78 13.07
CA ALA A 33 -1.02 -15.22 13.56
C ALA A 33 -1.48 -16.56 12.99
N ARG A 34 -1.09 -16.90 11.75
CA ARG A 34 -1.63 -18.07 11.02
C ARG A 34 -0.76 -19.31 11.03
N ARG A 35 0.52 -19.21 11.41
CA ARG A 35 1.46 -20.34 11.35
C ARG A 35 2.12 -20.58 12.70
N GLY A 36 2.11 -21.84 13.14
CA GLY A 36 2.92 -22.29 14.27
C GLY A 36 4.39 -21.97 14.03
N GLY A 37 5.13 -21.64 15.10
CA GLY A 37 6.44 -20.96 15.10
C GLY A 37 7.63 -21.62 14.38
N GLY A 38 7.43 -22.61 13.50
CA GLY A 38 8.47 -23.28 12.72
C GLY A 38 8.63 -22.82 11.26
N GLU A 39 7.72 -22.00 10.71
CA GLU A 39 7.73 -21.64 9.28
C GLU A 39 8.25 -20.22 8.97
N SER A 40 8.88 -19.53 9.93
CA SER A 40 9.34 -18.13 9.76
C SER A 40 10.26 -17.91 8.55
N ASN A 41 11.03 -18.93 8.14
CA ASN A 41 11.89 -18.84 6.96
C ASN A 41 11.10 -18.76 5.64
N ARG A 42 9.85 -19.24 5.60
CA ARG A 42 8.95 -19.13 4.43
C ARG A 42 8.37 -17.73 4.28
N GLN A 43 8.33 -16.94 5.35
CA GLN A 43 7.75 -15.59 5.32
C GLN A 43 8.50 -14.69 4.32
N TRP A 44 9.84 -14.69 4.36
CA TRP A 44 10.64 -13.87 3.45
C TRP A 44 10.49 -14.29 1.99
N ALA A 45 10.45 -15.60 1.72
CA ALA A 45 10.21 -16.11 0.37
C ALA A 45 8.85 -15.65 -0.19
N ILE A 46 7.79 -15.68 0.62
CA ILE A 46 6.46 -15.20 0.24
C ILE A 46 6.47 -13.69 -0.04
N ILE A 47 7.15 -12.91 0.81
CA ILE A 47 7.27 -11.46 0.63
C ILE A 47 8.02 -11.15 -0.67
N ASP A 48 9.13 -11.84 -0.94
CA ASP A 48 9.93 -11.64 -2.14
C ASP A 48 9.15 -12.00 -3.41
N GLU A 49 8.43 -13.12 -3.41
CA GLU A 49 7.57 -13.53 -4.52
C GLU A 49 6.49 -12.47 -4.82
N GLN A 50 5.83 -11.94 -3.80
CA GLN A 50 4.85 -10.88 -3.98
C GLN A 50 5.47 -9.57 -4.49
N LEU A 51 6.66 -9.21 -4.02
CA LEU A 51 7.36 -8.03 -4.51
C LEU A 51 7.78 -8.19 -5.98
N MET A 52 8.12 -9.40 -6.40
CA MET A 52 8.40 -9.73 -7.80
C MET A 52 7.13 -9.61 -8.65
N ASP A 53 6.00 -10.18 -8.22
CA ASP A 53 4.71 -10.04 -8.94
C ASP A 53 4.32 -8.56 -9.06
N LEU A 54 4.32 -7.82 -7.95
CA LEU A 54 4.01 -6.39 -7.94
C LEU A 54 4.88 -5.58 -8.90
N ARG A 55 6.16 -5.94 -9.06
CA ARG A 55 7.05 -5.27 -10.02
C ARG A 55 6.59 -5.48 -11.47
N GLY A 56 6.04 -6.64 -11.80
CA GLY A 56 5.45 -6.95 -13.11
C GLY A 56 4.12 -6.26 -13.40
N ARG A 57 3.39 -5.83 -12.36
CA ARG A 57 2.06 -5.22 -12.50
C ARG A 57 2.10 -3.75 -13.01
N PRO A 58 1.03 -3.26 -13.65
CA PRO A 58 0.92 -1.86 -14.09
C PRO A 58 1.11 -0.84 -12.97
N ALA A 59 1.52 0.39 -13.32
CA ALA A 59 1.77 1.45 -12.34
C ALA A 59 0.52 1.83 -11.53
N LEU A 60 -0.67 1.82 -12.15
CA LEU A 60 -1.93 2.11 -11.46
C LEU A 60 -2.25 1.02 -10.43
N TYR A 61 -2.07 -0.25 -10.80
CA TYR A 61 -2.22 -1.41 -9.91
C TYR A 61 -1.32 -1.27 -8.68
N ARG A 62 -0.02 -1.01 -8.88
CA ARG A 62 0.91 -0.83 -7.76
C ARG A 62 0.49 0.31 -6.83
N ARG A 63 0.00 1.43 -7.38
CA ARG A 63 -0.47 2.57 -6.57
C ARG A 63 -1.73 2.22 -5.79
N ALA A 64 -2.68 1.52 -6.40
CA ALA A 64 -3.89 1.04 -5.73
C ALA A 64 -3.54 0.08 -4.57
N PHE A 65 -2.69 -0.91 -4.85
CA PHE A 65 -2.19 -1.85 -3.85
C PHE A 65 -1.53 -1.13 -2.65
N TYR A 66 -0.55 -0.26 -2.91
CA TYR A 66 0.13 0.44 -1.81
C TYR A 66 -0.77 1.45 -1.08
N ARG A 67 -1.82 1.97 -1.72
CA ARG A 67 -2.83 2.80 -1.05
C ARG A 67 -3.62 1.99 -0.03
N LEU A 68 -4.09 0.80 -0.41
CA LEU A 68 -4.78 -0.12 0.50
C LEU A 68 -3.88 -0.57 1.66
N ILE A 69 -2.62 -0.89 1.38
CA ILE A 69 -1.63 -1.24 2.41
C ILE A 69 -1.44 -0.11 3.43
N ILE A 70 -1.31 1.14 2.99
CA ILE A 70 -1.13 2.28 3.90
C ILE A 70 -2.40 2.51 4.72
N GLN A 71 -3.58 2.38 4.10
CA GLN A 71 -4.85 2.51 4.81
C GLN A 71 -5.00 1.42 5.87
N LEU A 72 -4.70 0.16 5.52
CA LEU A 72 -4.73 -0.95 6.46
C LEU A 72 -3.73 -0.76 7.59
N ASP A 73 -2.51 -0.31 7.32
CA ASP A 73 -1.51 -0.05 8.37
C ASP A 73 -1.99 1.07 9.32
N ALA A 74 -2.61 2.12 8.79
CA ALA A 74 -3.10 3.24 9.61
C ALA A 74 -4.28 2.87 10.53
N VAL A 75 -5.17 1.96 10.10
CA VAL A 75 -6.31 1.50 10.94
C VAL A 75 -5.91 0.38 11.90
N THR A 76 -4.89 -0.40 11.55
CA THR A 76 -4.47 -1.57 12.33
C THR A 76 -3.47 -1.21 13.43
N PHE A 77 -2.56 -0.29 13.14
CA PHE A 77 -1.42 0.00 14.02
C PHE A 77 -1.47 1.43 14.57
N GLY A 78 -1.01 1.58 15.81
CA GLY A 78 -0.91 2.87 16.50
C GLY A 78 -1.01 2.65 18.00
N ASP A 79 -2.23 2.44 18.47
CA ASP A 79 -2.54 2.38 19.89
C ASP A 79 -3.02 0.99 20.36
N THR A 80 -3.14 0.01 19.45
CA THR A 80 -3.65 -1.33 19.74
C THR A 80 -2.51 -2.31 20.06
N LEU A 81 -2.64 -3.05 21.17
CA LEU A 81 -1.74 -4.16 21.50
C LEU A 81 -2.08 -5.40 20.67
N TYR A 82 -1.09 -6.26 20.41
CA TYR A 82 -1.27 -7.48 19.63
C TYR A 82 -2.41 -8.39 20.14
N VAL A 83 -2.55 -8.51 21.47
CA VAL A 83 -3.59 -9.36 22.10
C VAL A 83 -5.01 -8.88 21.83
N ASP A 84 -5.17 -7.59 21.49
CA ASP A 84 -6.45 -6.96 21.21
C ASP A 84 -6.70 -6.80 19.70
N MET A 85 -5.76 -7.24 18.85
CA MET A 85 -5.89 -7.15 17.41
C MET A 85 -6.76 -8.27 16.84
N ASP A 86 -7.64 -7.91 15.92
CA ASP A 86 -8.34 -8.86 15.05
C ASP A 86 -7.41 -9.31 13.91
N VAL A 87 -6.49 -10.21 14.27
CA VAL A 87 -5.44 -10.73 13.37
C VAL A 87 -5.98 -11.48 12.16
N ASP A 88 -7.20 -12.01 12.23
CA ASP A 88 -7.84 -12.72 11.12
C ASP A 88 -8.24 -11.78 9.98
N ASN A 89 -8.47 -10.50 10.30
CA ASN A 89 -8.77 -9.45 9.33
C ASN A 89 -7.52 -8.71 8.82
N ILE A 90 -6.34 -8.93 9.42
CA ILE A 90 -5.08 -8.37 8.91
C ILE A 90 -4.59 -9.23 7.74
N LYS A 91 -4.99 -8.86 6.53
CA LYS A 91 -4.66 -9.55 5.27
C LYS A 91 -4.07 -8.59 4.26
N VAL A 92 -3.21 -9.11 3.39
CA VAL A 92 -2.80 -8.39 2.18
C VAL A 92 -4.04 -8.21 1.28
N PRO A 93 -4.21 -7.05 0.62
CA PRO A 93 -5.34 -6.83 -0.27
C PRO A 93 -5.45 -7.92 -1.34
N SER A 94 -6.67 -8.41 -1.52
CA SER A 94 -7.04 -9.32 -2.60
C SER A 94 -7.01 -8.62 -3.96
N GLU A 95 -6.98 -9.40 -5.05
CA GLU A 95 -7.02 -8.86 -6.41
C GLU A 95 -8.29 -8.03 -6.63
N GLU A 96 -9.44 -8.48 -6.13
CA GLU A 96 -10.73 -7.78 -6.25
C GLU A 96 -10.69 -6.40 -5.57
N GLU A 97 -10.11 -6.30 -4.37
CA GLU A 97 -9.96 -5.03 -3.65
C GLU A 97 -9.02 -4.07 -4.40
N VAL A 98 -7.92 -4.60 -4.98
CA VAL A 98 -7.00 -3.77 -5.76
C VAL A 98 -7.67 -3.24 -7.02
N LEU A 99 -8.44 -4.08 -7.74
CA LEU A 99 -9.18 -3.67 -8.93
C LEU A 99 -10.23 -2.61 -8.61
N ALA A 100 -11.04 -2.81 -7.57
CA ALA A 100 -12.00 -1.80 -7.11
C ALA A 100 -11.29 -0.48 -6.75
N GLN A 101 -10.15 -0.55 -6.08
CA GLN A 101 -9.36 0.64 -5.75
C GLN A 101 -8.77 1.32 -7.00
N MET A 102 -8.43 0.57 -8.05
CA MET A 102 -8.00 1.15 -9.32
C MET A 102 -9.12 1.93 -9.99
N ASP A 103 -10.35 1.41 -9.99
CA ASP A 103 -11.51 2.09 -10.57
C ASP A 103 -11.82 3.39 -9.84
N LEU A 104 -11.80 3.37 -8.50
CA LEU A 104 -11.93 4.57 -7.67
C LEU A 104 -10.85 5.61 -8.03
N MET A 105 -9.59 5.18 -8.16
CA MET A 105 -8.49 6.07 -8.50
C MET A 105 -8.56 6.60 -9.94
N ALA A 106 -9.12 5.83 -10.87
CA ALA A 106 -9.38 6.30 -12.22
C ALA A 106 -10.47 7.38 -12.23
N GLY A 107 -11.57 7.16 -11.49
CA GLY A 107 -12.64 8.13 -11.31
C GLY A 107 -12.16 9.44 -10.67
N GLU A 108 -11.36 9.37 -9.61
CA GLU A 108 -10.74 10.54 -8.96
C GLU A 108 -9.90 11.37 -9.95
N ARG A 109 -9.16 10.72 -10.85
CA ARG A 109 -8.33 11.42 -11.86
C ARG A 109 -9.17 12.07 -12.95
N LEU A 110 -10.27 11.46 -13.36
CA LEU A 110 -11.20 12.03 -14.34
C LEU A 110 -11.89 13.27 -13.74
N ALA A 111 -12.43 13.16 -12.53
CA ALA A 111 -13.05 14.29 -11.84
C ALA A 111 -12.06 15.46 -11.61
N ALA A 112 -10.81 15.16 -11.22
CA ALA A 112 -9.79 16.19 -11.06
C ALA A 112 -9.38 16.86 -12.39
N ALA A 113 -9.51 16.17 -13.53
CA ALA A 113 -9.25 16.77 -14.84
C ALA A 113 -10.36 17.73 -15.27
N GLU A 114 -11.62 17.40 -14.96
CA GLU A 114 -12.77 18.27 -15.25
C GLU A 114 -12.73 19.57 -14.43
N VAL A 115 -12.37 19.51 -13.16
CA VAL A 115 -12.23 20.69 -12.28
C VAL A 115 -11.13 21.65 -12.76
N ASN A 116 -10.00 21.11 -13.24
CA ASN A 116 -8.90 21.92 -13.77
C ASN A 116 -9.15 22.42 -15.21
N GLY A 117 -10.06 21.79 -15.96
CA GLY A 117 -10.46 22.24 -17.30
C GLY A 117 -11.52 23.34 -17.31
N GLY A 118 -12.32 23.47 -16.24
CA GLY A 118 -13.41 24.45 -16.13
C GLY A 118 -13.03 25.80 -15.53
N SER A 119 -11.75 26.05 -15.21
CA SER A 119 -11.27 27.26 -14.51
C SER A 119 -10.60 28.28 -15.44
N GLY A 120 -10.79 28.15 -16.76
CA GLY A 120 -10.10 28.96 -17.78
C GLY A 120 -10.97 29.92 -18.61
N GLU A 121 -12.26 30.09 -18.30
CA GLU A 121 -13.14 31.01 -19.02
C GLU A 121 -13.93 31.90 -18.04
N GLU A 122 -13.32 33.02 -17.63
CA GLU A 122 -13.99 34.28 -17.28
C GLU A 122 -13.10 35.48 -17.64
#